data_AF-A0A7W1JZR0-F1
#
_entry.id   AF-A0A7W1JZR0-F1
#
_cell.length_a   1.000
_cell.length_b   1.000
_cell.length_c   1.000
_cell.angle_alpha   90.00
_cell.angle_beta   90.00
_cell.angle_gamma   90.00
#
_symmetry.space_group_name_H-M   'P 1'
#
loop_
_entity.id
_entity.type
_entity.pdbx_description
1 polymer ?
#
loop_
_entity_poly.entity_id
_entity_poly.type
_entity_poly.pdbx_seq_one_letter_code
_entity_poly.pdbx_strand_id
1 'polypeptide(L)'
;MTLCPSCSASNREGRKFCAECGSAFSAACQACGAANQPEERFCGECGAPLSPGAMAGVAPAAPVHEAPSAERRLISVLFADLVGFTTLSESRDSEEVRELLSRYFDTCSRLIDLYGGTVEKFIGDAVMAVWGTPTATEDDAERAVRAALDLVTAVSALGDELGAPELRARAGVLTGEAAVTLGAEGQGMVAGDLVNTASRVQSVADPGTVLVGESTRRTTEQTVVYEEAGAFELKGKDGLVPLWKA
;
A
#
# COMPACT_ATOMS: atom_id res chain seq x y z
N MET A 1 -51.08 -36.48 4.91
CA MET A 1 -51.98 -35.88 3.90
C MET A 1 -51.97 -34.37 4.07
N THR A 2 -52.11 -33.60 3.00
CA THR A 2 -52.08 -32.12 3.04
C THR A 2 -53.41 -31.56 2.54
N LEU A 3 -54.02 -30.65 3.30
CA LEU A 3 -55.27 -29.99 2.90
C LEU A 3 -54.98 -28.82 1.97
N CYS A 4 -55.77 -28.68 0.89
CA CYS A 4 -55.66 -27.53 0.00
C CYS A 4 -56.07 -26.24 0.74
N PRO A 5 -55.25 -25.17 0.75
CA PRO A 5 -55.58 -23.93 1.43
C PRO A 5 -56.73 -23.15 0.74
N SER A 6 -57.06 -23.50 -0.51
CA SER A 6 -58.08 -22.80 -1.30
C SER A 6 -59.45 -23.51 -1.29
N CYS A 7 -59.48 -24.85 -1.37
CA CYS A 7 -60.74 -25.63 -1.42
C CYS A 7 -60.88 -26.69 -0.32
N SER A 8 -59.92 -26.78 0.61
CA SER A 8 -59.89 -27.74 1.73
C SER A 8 -59.89 -29.23 1.34
N ALA A 9 -59.75 -29.57 0.05
CA ALA A 9 -59.63 -30.95 -0.39
C ALA A 9 -58.36 -31.64 0.16
N SER A 10 -58.50 -32.89 0.58
CA SER A 10 -57.37 -33.71 1.04
C SER A 10 -56.53 -34.19 -0.14
N ASN A 11 -55.23 -33.93 -0.10
CA ASN A 11 -54.28 -34.30 -1.14
C ASN A 11 -53.17 -35.21 -0.58
N ARG A 12 -52.62 -36.06 -1.44
CA ARG A 12 -51.42 -36.86 -1.11
C ARG A 12 -50.22 -35.95 -0.83
N GLU A 13 -49.36 -36.36 0.11
CA GLU A 13 -48.14 -35.62 0.42
C GLU A 13 -47.22 -35.51 -0.82
N GLY A 14 -46.59 -34.35 -0.99
CA GLY A 14 -45.67 -34.06 -2.10
C GLY A 14 -46.30 -33.66 -3.44
N ARG A 15 -47.62 -33.41 -3.53
CA ARG A 15 -48.23 -32.84 -4.75
C ARG A 15 -47.99 -31.32 -4.86
N LYS A 16 -47.63 -30.86 -6.06
CA LYS A 16 -47.41 -29.44 -6.37
C LYS A 16 -48.70 -28.63 -6.60
N PHE A 17 -49.78 -29.32 -7.01
CA PHE A 17 -51.09 -28.72 -7.27
C PHE A 17 -52.21 -29.56 -6.65
N CYS A 18 -53.30 -28.91 -6.25
CA CYS A 18 -54.52 -29.57 -5.78
C CYS A 18 -55.16 -30.41 -6.89
N ALA A 19 -55.51 -31.65 -6.58
CA ALA A 19 -56.14 -32.58 -7.53
C ALA A 19 -57.60 -32.21 -7.89
N GLU A 20 -58.27 -31.40 -7.07
CA GLU A 20 -59.67 -31.00 -7.27
C GLU A 20 -59.78 -29.63 -7.96
N CYS A 21 -59.06 -28.60 -7.49
CA CYS A 21 -59.22 -27.23 -7.97
C CYS A 21 -58.02 -26.67 -8.75
N GLY A 22 -56.92 -27.42 -8.88
CA GLY A 22 -55.73 -26.98 -9.64
C GLY A 22 -54.86 -25.91 -8.98
N SER A 23 -55.21 -25.42 -7.77
CA SER A 23 -54.40 -24.42 -7.06
C SER A 23 -53.01 -24.95 -6.70
N ALA A 24 -51.98 -24.16 -6.94
CA ALA A 24 -50.60 -24.49 -6.57
C ALA A 24 -50.45 -24.45 -5.03
N PHE A 25 -49.71 -25.40 -4.48
CA PHE A 25 -49.25 -25.32 -3.10
C PHE A 25 -48.03 -24.39 -3.04
N SER A 26 -48.23 -23.08 -3.21
CA SER A 26 -47.17 -22.07 -3.08
C SER A 26 -46.77 -21.90 -1.61
N ALA A 27 -45.48 -21.85 -1.33
CA ALA A 27 -44.98 -21.48 -0.01
C ALA A 27 -45.12 -19.95 0.16
N ALA A 28 -46.00 -19.51 1.06
CA ALA A 28 -46.09 -18.09 1.39
C ALA A 28 -44.86 -17.67 2.22
N CYS A 29 -44.23 -16.56 1.86
CA CYS A 29 -43.14 -15.99 2.64
C CYS A 29 -43.66 -15.52 4.00
N GLN A 30 -43.06 -15.98 5.09
CA GLN A 30 -43.47 -15.56 6.45
C GLN A 30 -43.08 -14.12 6.78
N ALA A 31 -42.17 -13.50 6.01
CA ALA A 31 -41.74 -12.12 6.23
C ALA A 31 -42.59 -11.09 5.48
N CYS A 32 -42.99 -11.36 4.23
CA CYS A 32 -43.70 -10.39 3.39
C CYS A 32 -45.03 -10.90 2.79
N GLY A 33 -45.38 -12.18 2.97
CA GLY A 33 -46.62 -12.77 2.46
C GLY A 33 -46.62 -13.13 0.97
N ALA A 34 -45.54 -12.85 0.23
CA ALA A 34 -45.45 -13.19 -1.20
C ALA A 34 -45.54 -14.70 -1.44
N ALA A 35 -46.18 -15.10 -2.54
CA ALA A 35 -46.25 -16.49 -2.98
C ALA A 35 -44.96 -16.89 -3.69
N ASN A 36 -44.34 -18.00 -3.27
CA ASN A 36 -43.10 -18.51 -3.83
C ASN A 36 -43.30 -19.95 -4.34
N GLN A 37 -42.51 -20.35 -5.32
CA GLN A 37 -42.52 -21.71 -5.85
C GLN A 37 -41.96 -22.69 -4.82
N PRO A 38 -42.42 -23.95 -4.79
CA PRO A 38 -41.96 -24.95 -3.82
C PRO A 38 -40.44 -25.20 -3.83
N GLU A 39 -39.78 -24.95 -4.95
CA GLU A 39 -38.34 -25.13 -5.13
C GLU A 39 -37.49 -23.90 -4.72
N GLU A 40 -38.14 -22.76 -4.44
CA GLU A 40 -37.46 -21.52 -4.08
C GLU A 40 -36.95 -21.57 -2.63
N ARG A 41 -35.65 -21.33 -2.45
CA ARG A 41 -35.01 -21.31 -1.11
C ARG A 41 -35.08 -19.93 -0.44
N PHE A 42 -35.28 -18.88 -1.23
CA PHE A 42 -35.40 -17.49 -0.80
C PHE A 42 -36.59 -16.85 -1.48
N CYS A 43 -37.20 -15.86 -0.82
CA CYS A 43 -38.33 -15.13 -1.38
C CYS A 43 -37.90 -14.28 -2.59
N GLY A 44 -38.60 -14.43 -3.71
CA GLY A 44 -38.32 -13.66 -4.93
C GLY A 44 -38.57 -12.16 -4.82
N GLU A 45 -39.34 -11.73 -3.81
CA GLU A 45 -39.69 -10.31 -3.59
C GLU A 45 -38.83 -9.65 -2.51
N CYS A 46 -38.65 -10.28 -1.33
CA CYS A 46 -37.95 -9.66 -0.19
C CYS A 46 -36.63 -10.35 0.21
N GLY A 47 -36.25 -11.45 -0.45
CA GLY A 47 -35.01 -12.17 -0.16
C GLY A 47 -35.01 -13.00 1.13
N ALA A 48 -36.10 -13.03 1.90
CA ALA A 48 -36.16 -13.80 3.14
C ALA A 48 -36.06 -15.32 2.89
N PRO A 49 -35.34 -16.08 3.73
CA PRO A 49 -35.23 -17.53 3.58
C PRO A 49 -36.58 -18.22 3.80
N LEU A 50 -36.96 -19.10 2.88
CA LEU A 50 -38.26 -19.81 2.91
C LEU A 50 -38.19 -21.19 3.59
N SER A 51 -36.99 -21.65 3.94
CA SER A 51 -36.78 -22.91 4.65
C SER A 51 -35.67 -22.77 5.70
N PRO A 52 -35.82 -23.39 6.88
CA PRO A 52 -34.86 -23.29 7.98
C PRO A 52 -33.46 -23.86 7.66
N GLY A 53 -33.31 -24.57 6.53
CA GLY A 53 -32.02 -25.04 6.00
C GLY A 53 -31.36 -24.13 4.94
N ALA A 54 -31.91 -22.94 4.66
CA ALA A 54 -31.31 -22.00 3.69
C ALA A 54 -30.08 -21.26 4.26
N MET A 55 -29.94 -21.19 5.59
CA MET A 55 -28.78 -20.59 6.27
C MET A 55 -27.73 -21.63 6.71
N ALA A 56 -28.07 -22.93 6.72
CA ALA A 56 -27.19 -24.00 7.21
C ALA A 56 -26.12 -24.47 6.20
N GLY A 57 -25.93 -23.72 5.11
CA GLY A 57 -24.95 -24.03 4.05
C GLY A 57 -23.72 -23.13 4.03
N VAL A 58 -23.59 -22.19 4.97
CA VAL A 58 -22.32 -21.47 5.16
C VAL A 58 -21.51 -22.25 6.19
N ALA A 59 -20.85 -23.30 5.74
CA ALA A 59 -19.68 -23.77 6.48
C ALA A 59 -18.76 -22.56 6.70
N PRO A 60 -18.10 -22.39 7.87
CA PRO A 60 -17.07 -21.38 7.98
C PRO A 60 -16.09 -21.68 6.85
N ALA A 61 -15.98 -20.74 5.91
CA ALA A 61 -14.96 -20.82 4.88
C ALA A 61 -13.65 -21.04 5.65
N ALA A 62 -12.91 -22.09 5.28
CA ALA A 62 -11.49 -22.16 5.60
C ALA A 62 -10.91 -20.76 5.35
N PRO A 63 -10.03 -20.21 6.21
CA PRO A 63 -9.58 -18.84 6.08
C PRO A 63 -9.15 -18.66 4.63
N VAL A 64 -9.97 -17.93 3.88
CA VAL A 64 -9.53 -17.34 2.64
C VAL A 64 -8.33 -16.54 3.10
N HIS A 65 -7.14 -16.92 2.66
CA HIS A 65 -6.08 -15.96 2.59
C HIS A 65 -6.64 -14.89 1.68
N GLU A 66 -7.29 -13.88 2.26
CA GLU A 66 -7.59 -12.63 1.61
C GLU A 66 -6.25 -12.25 0.98
N ALA A 67 -6.17 -12.34 -0.36
CA ALA A 67 -5.06 -11.75 -1.07
C ALA A 67 -4.96 -10.33 -0.50
N PRO A 68 -3.79 -9.91 -0.02
CA PRO A 68 -3.69 -8.68 0.74
C PRO A 68 -4.33 -7.57 -0.08
N SER A 69 -5.39 -6.98 0.46
CA SER A 69 -6.18 -6.00 -0.27
C SER A 69 -5.25 -4.84 -0.59
N ALA A 70 -5.04 -4.58 -1.87
CA ALA A 70 -4.23 -3.45 -2.29
C ALA A 70 -5.12 -2.20 -2.32
N GLU A 71 -4.75 -1.18 -1.56
CA GLU A 71 -5.45 0.10 -1.52
C GLU A 71 -4.64 1.20 -2.21
N ARG A 72 -5.31 2.08 -2.96
CA ARG A 72 -4.67 3.31 -3.46
C ARG A 72 -4.61 4.32 -2.33
N ARG A 73 -3.39 4.72 -1.95
CA ARG A 73 -3.15 5.71 -0.89
C ARG A 73 -2.15 6.77 -1.36
N LEU A 74 -2.33 7.98 -0.86
CA LEU A 74 -1.34 9.04 -0.98
C LEU A 74 -0.21 8.72 0.01
N ILE A 75 1.01 8.57 -0.51
CA ILE A 75 2.19 8.23 0.28
C ILE A 75 3.36 9.13 -0.12
N SER A 76 4.38 9.19 0.74
CA SER A 76 5.68 9.76 0.40
C SER A 76 6.74 8.67 0.40
N VAL A 77 7.52 8.61 -0.66
CA VAL A 77 8.58 7.61 -0.88
C VAL A 77 9.92 8.32 -0.87
N LEU A 78 10.83 7.83 -0.03
CA LEU A 78 12.22 8.25 0.03
C LEU A 78 13.10 7.15 -0.56
N PHE A 79 14.02 7.54 -1.44
CA PHE A 79 15.20 6.76 -1.78
C PHE A 79 16.44 7.54 -1.37
N ALA A 80 17.39 6.88 -0.72
CA ALA A 80 18.71 7.41 -0.46
C ALA A 80 19.78 6.37 -0.82
N ASP A 81 20.93 6.85 -1.28
CA ASP A 81 22.00 6.04 -1.85
C ASP A 81 23.35 6.66 -1.50
N LEU A 82 24.39 5.84 -1.33
CA LEU A 82 25.73 6.30 -1.02
C LEU A 82 26.50 6.62 -2.31
N VAL A 83 27.07 7.82 -2.37
CA VAL A 83 28.03 8.23 -3.39
C VAL A 83 29.43 8.06 -2.82
N GLY A 84 30.36 7.54 -3.64
CA GLY A 84 31.75 7.29 -3.26
C GLY A 84 31.95 5.98 -2.50
N PHE A 85 30.88 5.28 -2.12
CA PHE A 85 30.96 4.01 -1.40
C PHE A 85 31.64 2.91 -2.20
N THR A 86 31.35 2.77 -3.50
CA THR A 86 31.99 1.74 -4.34
C THR A 86 33.52 1.89 -4.34
N THR A 87 34.02 3.10 -4.61
CA THR A 87 35.46 3.39 -4.58
C THR A 87 36.07 3.16 -3.20
N LEU A 88 35.36 3.55 -2.13
CA LEU A 88 35.78 3.30 -0.76
C LEU A 88 35.88 1.80 -0.48
N SER A 89 34.91 1.01 -0.94
CA SER A 89 34.81 -0.43 -0.70
C SER A 89 35.89 -1.24 -1.41
N GLU A 90 36.34 -0.80 -2.59
CA GLU A 90 37.44 -1.45 -3.32
C GLU A 90 38.82 -1.26 -2.64
N SER A 91 38.95 -0.22 -1.81
CA SER A 91 40.20 0.16 -1.16
C SER A 91 40.33 -0.29 0.30
N ARG A 92 39.30 -0.92 0.87
CA ARG A 92 39.21 -1.31 2.28
C ARG A 92 39.02 -2.81 2.46
N ASP A 93 39.30 -3.30 3.67
CA ASP A 93 39.02 -4.69 4.01
C ASP A 93 37.49 -4.94 4.07
N SER A 94 37.08 -6.15 3.68
CA SER A 94 35.67 -6.54 3.67
C SER A 94 34.97 -6.42 5.03
N GLU A 95 35.69 -6.60 6.14
CA GLU A 95 35.16 -6.43 7.49
C GLU A 95 34.87 -4.95 7.79
N GLU A 96 35.75 -4.05 7.39
CA GLU A 96 35.58 -2.60 7.55
C GLU A 96 34.42 -2.07 6.70
N VAL A 97 34.28 -2.57 5.47
CA VAL A 97 33.17 -2.23 4.58
C VAL A 97 31.84 -2.67 5.19
N ARG A 98 31.79 -3.88 5.75
CA ARG A 98 30.59 -4.41 6.42
C ARG A 98 30.23 -3.59 7.66
N GLU A 99 31.21 -3.19 8.46
CA GLU A 99 30.98 -2.35 9.63
C GLU A 99 30.44 -0.96 9.23
N LEU A 100 31.00 -0.35 8.19
CA LEU A 100 30.54 0.93 7.65
C LEU A 100 29.07 0.83 7.19
N LEU A 101 28.74 -0.18 6.39
CA LEU A 101 27.36 -0.40 5.93
C LEU A 101 26.41 -0.61 7.11
N SER A 102 26.83 -1.35 8.14
CA SER A 102 26.01 -1.58 9.33
C SER A 102 25.70 -0.27 10.05
N ARG A 103 26.72 0.58 10.29
CA ARG A 103 26.53 1.90 10.91
C ARG A 103 25.66 2.82 10.06
N TYR A 104 25.80 2.77 8.74
CA TYR A 104 24.98 3.52 7.81
C TYR A 104 23.51 3.07 7.86
N PHE A 105 23.23 1.77 7.81
CA PHE A 105 21.87 1.24 7.89
C PHE A 105 21.21 1.52 9.25
N ASP A 106 21.97 1.44 10.34
CA ASP A 106 21.48 1.81 11.67
C ASP A 106 21.12 3.29 11.74
N THR A 107 21.95 4.16 11.15
CA THR A 107 21.70 5.59 11.06
C THR A 107 20.45 5.89 10.23
N CYS A 108 20.30 5.25 9.07
CA CYS A 108 19.12 5.39 8.22
C CYS A 108 17.86 4.94 8.97
N SER A 109 17.88 3.73 9.53
CA SER A 109 16.72 3.17 10.24
C SER A 109 16.28 4.05 11.39
N ARG A 110 17.23 4.54 12.20
CA ARG A 110 16.95 5.44 13.32
C ARG A 110 16.35 6.77 12.86
N LEU A 111 16.88 7.38 11.81
CA LEU A 111 16.35 8.66 11.30
C LEU A 111 14.97 8.47 10.68
N ILE A 112 14.78 7.43 9.87
CA ILE A 112 13.49 7.12 9.24
C ILE A 112 12.43 6.88 10.31
N ASP A 113 12.74 6.09 11.34
CA ASP A 113 11.85 5.83 12.48
C ASP A 113 11.57 7.09 13.32
N LEU A 114 12.58 7.92 13.56
CA LEU A 114 12.43 9.21 14.27
C LEU A 114 11.42 10.13 13.58
N TYR A 115 11.41 10.14 12.25
CA TYR A 115 10.44 10.88 11.44
C TYR A 115 9.16 10.08 11.17
N GLY A 116 8.99 8.91 11.79
CA GLY A 116 7.81 8.03 11.69
C GLY A 116 7.56 7.47 10.31
N GLY A 117 8.62 7.24 9.54
CA GLY A 117 8.60 6.47 8.31
C GLY A 117 8.88 5.00 8.56
N THR A 118 8.58 4.16 7.59
CA THR A 118 8.90 2.73 7.64
C THR A 118 9.96 2.41 6.60
N VAL A 119 11.04 1.74 7.02
CA VAL A 119 12.02 1.18 6.08
C VAL A 119 11.36 0.01 5.34
N GLU A 120 11.26 0.14 4.02
CA GLU A 120 10.75 -0.92 3.16
C GLU A 120 11.84 -1.97 2.93
N LYS A 121 13.02 -1.52 2.45
CA LYS A 121 14.14 -2.40 2.10
C LYS A 121 15.44 -1.64 1.92
N PHE A 122 16.52 -2.39 2.06
CA PHE A 122 17.87 -2.03 1.62
C PHE A 122 18.18 -2.73 0.29
N ILE A 123 18.85 -2.02 -0.62
CA ILE A 123 19.22 -2.48 -1.96
C ILE A 123 20.68 -2.12 -2.19
N GLY A 124 21.60 -3.04 -1.84
CA GLY A 124 23.02 -2.69 -1.77
C GLY A 124 23.23 -1.65 -0.67
N ASP A 125 23.75 -0.48 -1.04
CA ASP A 125 23.94 0.72 -0.22
C ASP A 125 22.77 1.71 -0.29
N ALA A 126 21.73 1.41 -1.06
CA ALA A 126 20.52 2.22 -1.10
C ALA A 126 19.50 1.80 -0.04
N VAL A 127 18.72 2.75 0.47
CA VAL A 127 17.58 2.55 1.35
C VAL A 127 16.31 3.11 0.71
N MET A 128 15.22 2.35 0.81
CA MET A 128 13.87 2.78 0.46
C MET A 128 13.02 2.86 1.72
N ALA A 129 12.35 3.99 1.91
CA ALA A 129 11.41 4.21 3.01
C ALA A 129 10.12 4.88 2.56
N VAL A 130 9.06 4.68 3.34
CA VAL A 130 7.71 5.14 3.02
C VAL A 130 7.02 5.78 4.23
N TRP A 131 6.23 6.81 3.96
CA TRP A 131 5.30 7.47 4.87
C TRP A 131 3.90 7.41 4.26
N GLY A 132 2.84 7.40 5.07
CA GLY A 132 1.47 7.22 4.59
C GLY A 132 0.94 5.78 4.72
N THR A 133 1.74 4.86 5.25
CA THR A 133 1.38 3.47 5.49
C THR A 133 2.10 2.90 6.73
N PRO A 134 1.44 2.07 7.57
CA PRO A 134 0.03 1.66 7.51
C PRO A 134 -0.95 2.78 7.90
N THR A 135 -0.45 3.84 8.55
CA THR A 135 -1.24 5.01 8.94
C THR A 135 -0.74 6.23 8.16
N ALA A 136 -1.68 7.02 7.62
CA ALA A 136 -1.37 8.26 6.93
C ALA A 136 -1.61 9.47 7.82
N THR A 137 -0.78 10.49 7.64
CA THR A 137 -0.84 11.77 8.35
C THR A 137 -0.64 12.92 7.37
N GLU A 138 -1.13 14.11 7.70
CA GLU A 138 -1.09 15.26 6.79
C GLU A 138 0.35 15.76 6.53
N ASP A 139 1.28 15.51 7.45
CA ASP A 139 2.68 15.95 7.38
C ASP A 139 3.65 14.89 6.84
N ASP A 140 3.15 13.76 6.31
CA ASP A 140 3.97 12.65 5.80
C ASP A 140 5.03 13.10 4.78
N ALA A 141 4.67 14.03 3.88
CA ALA A 141 5.61 14.59 2.90
C ALA A 141 6.70 15.44 3.56
N GLU A 142 6.35 16.26 4.54
CA GLU A 142 7.31 17.09 5.29
C GLU A 142 8.28 16.20 6.07
N ARG A 143 7.76 15.21 6.80
CA ARG A 143 8.57 14.26 7.58
C ARG A 143 9.52 13.46 6.70
N ALA A 144 9.07 13.03 5.52
CA ALA A 144 9.94 12.35 4.55
C ALA A 144 11.09 13.24 4.05
N VAL A 145 10.82 14.51 3.73
CA VAL A 145 11.86 15.45 3.27
C VAL A 145 12.85 15.77 4.39
N ARG A 146 12.39 15.99 5.62
CA ARG A 146 13.28 16.22 6.77
C ARG A 146 14.15 15.02 7.07
N ALA A 147 13.59 13.81 7.00
CA ALA A 147 14.38 12.59 7.14
C ALA A 147 15.48 12.49 6.07
N ALA A 148 15.19 12.87 4.82
CA ALA A 148 16.18 12.90 3.76
C ALA A 148 17.32 13.89 4.03
N LEU A 149 16.99 15.11 4.47
CA LEU A 149 17.97 16.15 4.77
C LEU A 149 18.90 15.73 5.92
N ASP A 150 18.34 15.17 7.00
CA ASP A 150 19.12 14.68 8.13
C ASP A 150 19.97 13.46 7.75
N LEU A 151 19.47 12.57 6.90
CA LEU A 151 20.21 11.41 6.42
C LEU A 151 21.43 11.84 5.61
N VAL A 152 21.25 12.76 4.66
CA VAL A 152 22.34 13.29 3.83
C VAL A 152 23.40 14.00 4.70
N THR A 153 22.95 14.74 5.72
CA THR A 153 23.84 15.40 6.69
C THR A 153 24.60 14.38 7.54
N ALA A 154 23.92 13.36 8.06
CA ALA A 154 24.52 12.33 8.92
C ALA A 154 25.55 11.49 8.17
N VAL A 155 25.29 11.14 6.91
CA VAL A 155 26.26 10.42 6.07
C VAL A 155 27.49 11.26 5.78
N SER A 156 27.30 12.57 5.55
CA SER A 156 28.43 13.47 5.35
C SER A 156 29.33 13.52 6.59
N ALA A 157 28.73 13.61 7.79
CA ALA A 157 29.46 13.54 9.06
C ALA A 157 30.18 12.20 9.25
N LEU A 158 29.54 11.08 8.89
CA LEU A 158 30.17 9.75 8.92
C LEU A 158 31.38 9.68 7.98
N GLY A 159 31.29 10.27 6.78
CA GLY A 159 32.42 10.39 5.87
C GLY A 159 33.59 11.15 6.48
N ASP A 160 33.30 12.28 7.13
CA ASP A 160 34.32 13.11 7.78
C ASP A 160 34.98 12.38 8.97
N GLU A 161 34.20 11.68 9.80
CA GLU A 161 34.70 10.85 10.91
C GLU A 161 35.64 9.73 10.44
N LEU A 162 35.35 9.15 9.28
CA LEU A 162 36.12 8.05 8.70
C LEU A 162 37.30 8.50 7.83
N GLY A 163 37.53 9.83 7.72
CA GLY A 163 38.54 10.40 6.82
C GLY A 163 38.25 10.16 5.33
N ALA A 164 36.98 9.94 4.98
CA ALA A 164 36.49 9.67 3.63
C ALA A 164 35.52 10.78 3.19
N PRO A 165 36.02 12.00 2.86
CA PRO A 165 35.16 13.14 2.53
C PRO A 165 34.34 12.96 1.24
N GLU A 166 34.72 12.01 0.39
CA GLU A 166 33.96 11.63 -0.82
C GLU A 166 32.72 10.76 -0.48
N LEU A 167 32.65 10.20 0.74
CA LEU A 167 31.47 9.47 1.20
C LEU A 167 30.36 10.47 1.51
N ARG A 168 29.37 10.48 0.62
CA ARG A 168 28.18 11.33 0.70
C ARG A 168 26.94 10.48 0.46
N ALA A 169 25.79 10.94 0.90
CA ALA A 169 24.52 10.40 0.43
C ALA A 169 23.85 11.40 -0.50
N ARG A 170 23.01 10.89 -1.37
CA ARG A 170 22.05 11.67 -2.15
C ARG A 170 20.67 11.05 -1.97
N ALA A 171 19.63 11.87 -2.01
CA ALA A 171 18.27 11.38 -1.79
C ALA A 171 17.27 11.96 -2.78
N GLY A 172 16.19 11.22 -2.99
CA GLY A 172 15.04 11.62 -3.78
C GLY A 172 13.76 11.34 -3.00
N VAL A 173 12.86 12.34 -2.92
CA VAL A 173 11.56 12.21 -2.26
C VAL A 173 10.44 12.54 -3.23
N LEU A 174 9.45 11.64 -3.33
CA LEU A 174 8.23 11.87 -4.10
C LEU A 174 6.98 11.54 -3.29
N THR A 175 5.97 12.37 -3.46
CA THR A 175 4.64 12.21 -2.87
C THR A 175 3.63 11.99 -3.98
N GLY A 176 2.77 10.98 -3.83
CA GLY A 176 1.77 10.64 -4.83
C GLY A 176 0.96 9.40 -4.49
N GLU A 177 0.00 9.07 -5.33
CA GLU A 177 -0.81 7.87 -5.16
C GLU A 177 -0.03 6.61 -5.55
N ALA A 178 -0.03 5.61 -4.68
CA ALA A 178 0.52 4.29 -4.97
C ALA A 178 -0.41 3.18 -4.44
N ALA A 179 -0.25 1.99 -5.00
CA ALA A 179 -0.92 0.80 -4.47
C ALA A 179 -0.14 0.31 -3.25
N VAL A 180 -0.84 0.23 -2.12
CA VAL A 180 -0.32 -0.20 -0.83
C VAL A 180 -0.93 -1.56 -0.48
N THR A 181 -0.09 -2.55 -0.20
CA THR A 181 -0.49 -3.89 0.21
C THR A 181 -0.87 -3.88 1.69
N LEU A 182 -2.15 -4.03 2.03
CA LEU A 182 -2.60 -4.03 3.42
C LEU A 182 -2.06 -5.26 4.18
N GLY A 183 -1.57 -5.02 5.40
CA GLY A 183 -1.03 -6.06 6.27
C GLY A 183 0.39 -6.53 5.93
N ALA A 184 1.04 -5.94 4.92
CA ALA A 184 2.47 -6.14 4.70
C ALA A 184 3.28 -5.30 5.69
N GLU A 185 4.24 -5.92 6.36
CA GLU A 185 5.24 -5.25 7.19
C GLU A 185 6.62 -5.42 6.52
N GLY A 186 7.36 -4.32 6.34
CA GLY A 186 8.68 -4.33 5.71
C GLY A 186 8.63 -4.36 4.18
N GLN A 187 8.84 -5.54 3.57
CA GLN A 187 8.95 -5.64 2.11
C GLN A 187 7.61 -5.95 1.42
N GLY A 188 7.34 -5.26 0.32
CA GLY A 188 6.14 -5.41 -0.51
C GLY A 188 4.98 -4.51 -0.09
N MET A 189 5.21 -3.48 0.73
CA MET A 189 4.16 -2.57 1.19
C MET A 189 3.70 -1.66 0.06
N VAL A 190 4.58 -1.26 -0.86
CA VAL A 190 4.25 -0.30 -1.93
C VAL A 190 4.74 -0.78 -3.29
N ALA A 191 3.86 -0.70 -4.29
CA ALA A 191 4.22 -0.88 -5.69
C ALA A 191 3.62 0.23 -6.58
N GLY A 192 4.37 0.60 -7.62
CA GLY A 192 3.86 1.50 -8.65
C GLY A 192 4.91 2.39 -9.30
N ASP A 193 4.44 3.16 -10.27
CA ASP A 193 5.23 4.15 -11.00
C ASP A 193 5.87 5.20 -10.08
N LEU A 194 5.20 5.57 -8.98
CA LEU A 194 5.75 6.50 -7.98
C LEU A 194 7.09 6.03 -7.41
N VAL A 195 7.17 4.76 -7.00
CA VAL A 195 8.39 4.16 -6.42
C VAL A 195 9.53 4.18 -7.44
N ASN A 196 9.25 3.77 -8.68
CA ASN A 196 10.24 3.79 -9.77
C ASN A 196 10.71 5.21 -10.09
N THR A 197 9.81 6.19 -10.03
CA THR A 197 10.15 7.59 -10.28
C THR A 197 10.99 8.16 -9.14
N ALA A 198 10.70 7.81 -7.88
CA ALA A 198 11.44 8.29 -6.71
C ALA A 198 12.91 7.84 -6.75
N SER A 199 13.15 6.57 -7.11
CA SER A 199 14.51 6.06 -7.35
C SER A 199 15.24 6.83 -8.46
N ARG A 200 14.53 7.22 -9.54
CA ARG A 200 15.13 8.01 -10.63
C ARG A 200 15.46 9.43 -10.21
N VAL A 201 14.58 10.07 -9.44
CA VAL A 201 14.84 11.40 -8.85
C VAL A 201 16.08 11.37 -7.97
N GLN A 202 16.21 10.36 -7.11
CA GLN A 202 17.42 10.16 -6.31
C GLN A 202 18.67 9.98 -7.20
N SER A 203 18.57 9.22 -8.29
CA SER A 203 19.72 8.91 -9.14
C SER A 203 20.31 10.11 -9.88
N VAL A 204 19.53 11.18 -10.08
CA VAL A 204 19.97 12.44 -10.72
C VAL A 204 20.33 13.52 -9.70
N ALA A 205 20.17 13.25 -8.40
CA ALA A 205 20.58 14.16 -7.35
C ALA A 205 22.11 14.21 -7.23
N ASP A 206 22.62 15.43 -7.03
CA ASP A 206 24.04 15.64 -6.74
C ASP A 206 24.39 15.06 -5.36
N PRO A 207 25.63 14.62 -5.14
CA PRO A 207 26.07 14.12 -3.83
C PRO A 207 25.89 15.20 -2.76
N GLY A 208 25.32 14.82 -1.61
CA GLY A 208 25.04 15.78 -0.55
C GLY A 208 23.72 16.55 -0.72
N THR A 209 22.86 16.16 -1.67
CA THR A 209 21.60 16.87 -1.94
C THR A 209 20.36 15.98 -1.87
N VAL A 210 19.21 16.63 -1.66
CA VAL A 210 17.88 16.00 -1.69
C VAL A 210 17.08 16.64 -2.83
N LEU A 211 16.70 15.83 -3.82
CA LEU A 211 15.77 16.27 -4.86
C LEU A 211 14.35 15.83 -4.56
N VAL A 212 13.39 16.68 -4.90
CA VAL A 212 11.96 16.41 -4.75
C VAL A 212 11.20 16.71 -6.03
N GLY A 213 10.08 16.03 -6.21
CA GLY A 213 9.12 16.32 -7.28
C GLY A 213 8.15 17.43 -6.92
N GLU A 214 7.36 17.84 -7.91
CA GLU A 214 6.46 18.99 -7.79
C GLU A 214 5.40 18.83 -6.70
N SER A 215 4.79 17.65 -6.59
CA SER A 215 3.77 17.39 -5.57
C SER A 215 4.35 17.47 -4.16
N THR A 216 5.56 16.92 -3.94
CA THR A 216 6.24 17.00 -2.64
C THR A 216 6.52 18.45 -2.31
N ARG A 217 7.18 19.18 -3.21
CA ARG A 217 7.48 20.61 -3.04
C ARG A 217 6.24 21.43 -2.69
N ARG A 218 5.14 21.27 -3.43
CA ARG A 218 3.90 22.02 -3.20
C ARG A 218 3.29 21.74 -1.82
N THR A 219 3.35 20.50 -1.35
CA THR A 219 2.78 20.13 -0.05
C THR A 219 3.66 20.60 1.12
N THR A 220 4.96 20.82 0.89
CA THR A 220 5.93 21.14 1.95
C THR A 220 6.54 22.55 1.84
N GLU A 221 6.17 23.36 0.84
CA GLU A 221 6.76 24.69 0.59
C GLU A 221 6.58 25.69 1.74
N GLN A 222 5.65 25.43 2.66
CA GLN A 222 5.45 26.28 3.84
C GLN A 222 6.48 26.02 4.95
N THR A 223 7.15 24.86 4.93
CA THR A 223 8.05 24.41 6.00
C THR A 223 9.44 24.02 5.52
N VAL A 224 9.63 23.87 4.20
CA VAL A 224 10.92 23.56 3.56
C VAL A 224 11.20 24.58 2.45
N VAL A 225 12.43 25.09 2.43
CA VAL A 225 12.91 26.00 1.38
C VAL A 225 13.37 25.19 0.18
N TYR A 226 13.05 25.65 -1.02
CA TYR A 226 13.39 24.94 -2.25
C TYR A 226 14.10 25.85 -3.25
N GLU A 227 15.11 25.30 -3.91
CA GLU A 227 15.74 25.87 -5.08
C GLU A 227 15.33 25.07 -6.33
N GLU A 228 15.16 25.74 -7.48
CA GLU A 228 14.92 25.02 -8.73
C GLU A 228 16.17 24.24 -9.13
N ALA A 229 16.04 22.92 -9.30
CA ALA A 229 17.12 22.06 -9.78
C ALA A 229 17.13 21.92 -11.31
N GLY A 230 16.07 22.39 -11.98
CA GLY A 230 15.86 22.27 -13.41
C GLY A 230 14.90 21.13 -13.76
N ALA A 231 14.88 20.77 -15.05
CA ALA A 231 14.01 19.73 -15.57
C ALA A 231 14.83 18.60 -16.20
N PHE A 232 14.50 17.35 -15.86
CA PHE A 232 15.33 16.17 -16.12
C PHE A 232 14.59 15.15 -16.98
N GLU A 233 15.29 14.54 -17.93
CA GLU A 233 14.78 13.35 -18.61
C GLU A 233 14.92 12.13 -17.69
N LEU A 234 13.79 11.67 -17.13
CA LEU A 234 13.76 10.45 -16.33
C LEU A 234 13.33 9.29 -17.22
N LYS A 235 14.14 8.22 -17.28
CA LYS A 235 13.82 7.05 -18.11
C LYS A 235 12.41 6.52 -17.81
N GLY A 236 11.60 6.32 -18.85
CA GLY A 236 10.21 5.87 -18.72
C GLY A 236 9.20 6.97 -18.36
N LYS A 237 9.61 8.24 -18.31
CA LYS A 237 8.73 9.41 -18.28
C LYS A 237 8.71 10.08 -19.65
N ASP A 238 7.55 10.55 -20.04
CA ASP A 238 7.39 11.38 -21.22
C ASP A 238 7.73 12.83 -20.87
N GLY A 239 8.75 13.38 -21.54
CA GLY A 239 9.18 14.76 -21.35
C GLY A 239 10.10 14.99 -20.15
N LEU A 240 10.39 16.27 -19.92
CA LEU A 240 11.25 16.72 -18.82
C LEU A 240 10.44 16.82 -17.53
N VAL A 241 10.96 16.24 -16.46
CA VAL A 241 10.37 16.30 -15.12
C VAL A 241 11.05 17.41 -14.33
N PRO A 242 10.33 18.48 -13.93
CA PRO A 242 10.90 19.51 -13.08
C PRO A 242 11.17 18.96 -11.68
N LEU A 243 12.33 19.31 -11.11
CA LEU A 243 12.75 18.91 -9.78
C LEU A 243 13.22 20.13 -8.98
N TRP A 244 13.15 20.00 -7.67
CA TRP A 244 13.57 21.02 -6.71
C TRP A 244 14.54 20.43 -5.71
N LYS A 245 15.55 21.20 -5.35
CA LYS A 245 16.50 20.87 -4.30
C LYS A 245 15.99 21.44 -2.97
N ALA A 246 15.82 20.58 -1.98
CA ALA A 246 15.45 20.94 -0.61
C ALA A 246 16.65 21.52 0.18
#